data_AF-A0A2M7SFC1-F1
#
_entry.id   AF-A0A2M7SFC1-F1
#
_cell.length_a   1.000
_cell.length_b   1.000
_cell.length_c   1.000
_cell.angle_alpha   90.00
_cell.angle_beta   90.00
_cell.angle_gamma   90.00
#
_symmetry.space_group_name_H-M   'P 1'
#
loop_
_entity.id
_entity.type
_entity.pdbx_description
1 polymer ?
#
loop_
_entity_poly.entity_id
_entity_poly.type
_entity_poly.pdbx_seq_one_letter_code
_entity_poly.pdbx_strand_id
1 'polypeptide(L)'
;KFSIDLRKHAESKWGEAALIGHDTWCNTIGDAAAARELRVGSLASWKYRKWWKNGGRSDHGESGHVEFDYYGESLATSWSKGAKPEWGYYGFWVLKPEGKPAGDSISDIEAAFGLSSRYSHQLIPVRGISTRKSKILSIFPENFAFHYPMHQWYTATGYAEWLTDMELSWYSETTGGKIIYCGNRYDALIVQYAPLISKEAFARIKSFIGTGGTVIWLGPPPLRYYEGGNAKKDFENLIGAQVLSDDLTSAVSCAGKKVDFIEELMHIGSMGIEDCGRMHYWIDFGQTEPVREVGYRSLVFPVRPKTAAEVAKVSGMDVGTVAQAGKGRIIYLGFCPSFEILYRVLEKYGLAPEVVKISHDTDFFVTEFENGAVTITRHLLGRLDPAKRDLKFDMNILGHDVKYEGQRVMSYLLDKNYRLDGFMGIGCKEVNIGGRSYFFASEPRSFGFGPVPGAKNRKTYLLRIFKPGDHKEKFGLTLPIDVSSWKKPVLIADTEKNGEGEVRTELAKAGSVHLEIQAADAHADLFITDIG
;
A
#
# COMPACT_ATOMS: atom_id res chain seq x y z
N LYS A 1 -4.98 31.11 -18.51
CA LYS A 1 -4.76 32.20 -17.52
C LYS A 1 -4.71 31.62 -16.10
N PHE A 2 -5.77 30.93 -15.66
CA PHE A 2 -5.81 30.13 -14.42
C PHE A 2 -4.56 29.26 -14.17
N SER A 3 -4.12 28.46 -15.15
CA SER A 3 -2.93 27.59 -15.01
C SER A 3 -1.61 28.36 -14.82
N ILE A 4 -1.52 29.59 -15.35
CA ILE A 4 -0.33 30.44 -15.22
C ILE A 4 -0.31 31.08 -13.82
N ASP A 5 -1.48 31.51 -13.33
CA ASP A 5 -1.60 32.16 -12.03
C ASP A 5 -1.49 31.16 -10.88
N LEU A 6 -1.99 29.93 -11.05
CA LEU A 6 -1.83 28.84 -10.08
C LEU A 6 -0.37 28.38 -9.98
N ARG A 7 0.32 28.27 -11.13
CA ARG A 7 1.76 28.01 -11.17
C ARG A 7 2.54 29.09 -10.43
N LYS A 8 2.26 30.37 -10.70
CA LYS A 8 2.90 31.50 -10.01
C LYS A 8 2.61 31.50 -8.50
N HIS A 9 1.40 31.11 -8.09
CA HIS A 9 1.03 31.00 -6.67
C HIS A 9 1.73 29.82 -5.98
N ALA A 10 1.82 28.66 -6.65
CA ALA A 10 2.55 27.51 -6.14
C ALA A 10 4.06 27.82 -6.02
N GLU A 11 4.63 28.45 -7.05
CA GLU A 11 6.02 28.93 -7.08
C GLU A 11 6.27 29.98 -5.98
N SER A 12 5.31 30.86 -5.67
CA SER A 12 5.47 31.87 -4.62
C SER A 12 5.31 31.32 -3.20
N LYS A 13 4.51 30.27 -3.02
CA LYS A 13 4.22 29.67 -1.70
C LYS A 13 5.25 28.61 -1.29
N TRP A 14 5.77 27.85 -2.24
CA TRP A 14 6.64 26.70 -1.98
C TRP A 14 8.05 26.83 -2.60
N GLY A 15 8.37 27.99 -3.19
CA GLY A 15 9.52 28.12 -4.09
C GLY A 15 9.24 27.43 -5.43
N GLU A 16 10.14 27.53 -6.42
CA GLU A 16 10.08 26.70 -7.63
C GLU A 16 9.93 25.24 -7.20
N ALA A 17 8.71 24.70 -7.23
CA ALA A 17 8.47 23.33 -6.87
C ALA A 17 9.36 22.47 -7.77
N ALA A 18 10.24 21.68 -7.17
CA ALA A 18 11.03 20.66 -7.84
C ALA A 18 10.07 19.59 -8.35
N LEU A 19 9.37 19.90 -9.45
CA LEU A 19 8.22 19.17 -9.94
C LEU A 19 8.62 17.74 -10.29
N ILE A 20 8.02 16.80 -9.55
CA ILE A 20 7.87 15.42 -9.98
C ILE A 20 6.53 15.36 -10.76
N GLY A 21 6.56 15.08 -12.07
CA GLY A 21 5.37 14.92 -12.92
C GLY A 21 5.49 15.57 -14.31
N HIS A 22 5.17 14.83 -15.38
CA HIS A 22 5.30 15.30 -16.77
C HIS A 22 4.16 16.22 -17.24
N ASP A 23 3.02 16.28 -16.56
CA ASP A 23 1.92 17.16 -16.96
C ASP A 23 1.56 18.13 -15.84
N THR A 24 2.12 19.34 -15.90
CA THR A 24 1.71 20.53 -15.12
C THR A 24 0.23 20.92 -15.32
N TRP A 25 -0.53 20.15 -16.10
CA TRP A 25 -1.97 20.26 -16.32
C TRP A 25 -2.78 19.52 -15.25
N CYS A 26 -2.20 18.54 -14.57
CA CYS A 26 -2.95 17.62 -13.71
C CYS A 26 -3.19 18.15 -12.30
N ASN A 27 -2.49 19.16 -11.79
CA ASN A 27 -2.71 19.60 -10.39
C ASN A 27 -4.06 20.33 -10.16
N THR A 28 -4.65 20.88 -11.22
CA THR A 28 -6.03 21.43 -11.21
C THR A 28 -7.07 20.52 -11.86
N ILE A 29 -6.63 19.46 -12.54
CA ILE A 29 -7.45 18.40 -13.15
C ILE A 29 -7.33 17.11 -12.31
N GLY A 30 -6.74 17.19 -11.12
CA GLY A 30 -6.16 16.05 -10.40
C GLY A 30 -7.18 14.98 -10.02
N ASP A 31 -8.41 15.39 -9.75
CA ASP A 31 -9.50 14.47 -9.44
C ASP A 31 -10.11 13.83 -10.69
N ALA A 32 -10.13 14.54 -11.82
CA ALA A 32 -10.58 13.99 -13.10
C ALA A 32 -9.53 13.05 -13.72
N ALA A 33 -8.24 13.36 -13.54
CA ALA A 33 -7.12 12.49 -13.88
C ALA A 33 -7.10 11.27 -12.95
N ALA A 34 -7.23 11.44 -11.63
CA ALA A 34 -7.36 10.32 -10.69
C ALA A 34 -8.57 9.43 -11.01
N ALA A 35 -9.74 10.00 -11.30
CA ALA A 35 -10.93 9.25 -11.71
C ALA A 35 -10.74 8.53 -13.06
N ARG A 36 -10.00 9.14 -14.00
CA ARG A 36 -9.60 8.49 -15.24
C ARG A 36 -8.67 7.31 -14.96
N GLU A 37 -7.67 7.48 -14.10
CA GLU A 37 -6.74 6.43 -13.73
C GLU A 37 -7.45 5.27 -13.02
N LEU A 38 -8.39 5.55 -12.11
CA LEU A 38 -9.24 4.51 -11.51
C LEU A 38 -10.02 3.71 -12.55
N ARG A 39 -10.55 4.39 -13.58
CA ARG A 39 -11.24 3.71 -14.68
C ARG A 39 -10.30 2.95 -15.60
N VAL A 40 -9.11 3.48 -15.91
CA VAL A 40 -8.20 2.91 -16.91
C VAL A 40 -7.32 1.80 -16.32
N GLY A 41 -6.92 1.92 -15.05
CA GLY A 41 -6.07 0.97 -14.34
C GLY A 41 -6.80 -0.24 -13.76
N SER A 42 -8.14 -0.21 -13.65
CA SER A 42 -8.94 -1.31 -13.11
C SER A 42 -8.82 -2.62 -13.90
N LEU A 43 -9.02 -3.75 -13.22
CA LEU A 43 -9.01 -5.09 -13.83
C LEU A 43 -10.04 -5.22 -14.96
N ALA A 44 -11.18 -4.52 -14.82
CA ALA A 44 -12.19 -4.44 -15.88
C ALA A 44 -11.60 -3.85 -17.16
N SER A 45 -10.88 -2.72 -17.09
CA SER A 45 -10.29 -2.04 -18.24
C SER A 45 -9.15 -2.82 -18.91
N TRP A 46 -8.41 -3.59 -18.12
CA TRP A 46 -7.30 -4.42 -18.57
C TRP A 46 -7.70 -5.46 -19.63
N LYS A 47 -8.83 -6.12 -19.39
CA LYS A 47 -9.36 -7.16 -20.31
C LYS A 47 -9.69 -6.59 -21.69
N TYR A 48 -10.01 -5.30 -21.79
CA TYR A 48 -10.42 -4.65 -23.05
C TYR A 48 -9.26 -3.96 -23.78
N ARG A 49 -8.14 -3.64 -23.13
CA ARG A 49 -7.06 -2.85 -23.76
C ARG A 49 -5.81 -3.67 -24.06
N LYS A 50 -5.58 -3.91 -25.36
CA LYS A 50 -4.44 -4.68 -25.92
C LYS A 50 -3.03 -4.17 -25.54
N TRP A 51 -2.88 -2.95 -25.05
CA TRP A 51 -1.58 -2.37 -24.66
C TRP A 51 -1.15 -2.71 -23.22
N TRP A 52 -2.06 -3.18 -22.36
CA TRP A 52 -1.83 -3.40 -20.92
C TRP A 52 -1.57 -4.87 -20.57
N LYS A 53 -0.84 -5.59 -21.42
CA LYS A 53 -0.72 -7.06 -21.33
C LYS A 53 0.05 -7.58 -20.10
N ASN A 54 0.78 -6.73 -19.37
CA ASN A 54 1.72 -7.15 -18.31
C ASN A 54 1.67 -6.23 -17.05
N GLY A 55 0.99 -6.67 -15.98
CA GLY A 55 1.15 -6.17 -14.58
C GLY A 55 0.49 -4.83 -14.18
N GLY A 56 -0.20 -4.77 -13.03
CA GLY A 56 -0.96 -3.61 -12.51
C GLY A 56 -0.22 -2.28 -12.60
N ARG A 57 -0.86 -1.21 -13.08
CA ARG A 57 -0.21 0.11 -13.25
C ARG A 57 -1.09 1.21 -12.73
N SER A 58 -0.45 2.19 -12.10
CA SER A 58 -1.09 3.41 -11.64
C SER A 58 -0.21 4.60 -12.04
N ASP A 59 -0.66 5.42 -12.99
CA ASP A 59 0.00 6.68 -13.35
C ASP A 59 -0.48 7.84 -12.44
N HIS A 60 -1.02 7.49 -11.27
CA HIS A 60 -1.55 8.45 -10.30
C HIS A 60 -0.48 9.42 -9.78
N GLY A 61 0.79 9.00 -9.71
CA GLY A 61 1.92 9.88 -9.38
C GLY A 61 2.24 10.88 -10.48
N GLU A 62 2.09 10.52 -11.75
CA GLU A 62 2.27 11.44 -12.88
C GLU A 62 1.24 12.57 -12.86
N SER A 63 0.10 12.34 -12.21
CA SER A 63 -0.99 13.31 -12.05
C SER A 63 -0.75 14.35 -10.95
N GLY A 64 0.44 14.37 -10.34
CA GLY A 64 0.84 15.34 -9.32
C GLY A 64 0.43 14.99 -7.88
N HIS A 65 -0.03 13.75 -7.65
CA HIS A 65 -0.45 13.26 -6.34
C HIS A 65 0.62 12.41 -5.63
N VAL A 66 1.89 12.62 -5.99
CA VAL A 66 3.05 11.85 -5.47
C VAL A 66 3.21 11.95 -3.95
N GLU A 67 2.73 13.04 -3.38
CA GLU A 67 2.77 13.36 -1.95
C GLU A 67 1.64 12.73 -1.12
N PHE A 68 0.62 12.12 -1.77
CA PHE A 68 -0.55 11.60 -1.09
C PHE A 68 -0.45 10.10 -0.76
N ASP A 69 -0.01 9.84 0.46
CA ASP A 69 -0.60 8.84 1.37
C ASP A 69 -0.74 7.41 0.79
N TYR A 70 0.27 6.88 0.11
CA TYR A 70 0.28 5.49 -0.40
C TYR A 70 -0.83 5.11 -1.40
N TYR A 71 -1.72 6.02 -1.77
CA TYR A 71 -2.95 5.68 -2.48
C TYR A 71 -2.65 5.15 -3.89
N GLY A 72 -1.81 5.87 -4.63
CA GLY A 72 -1.41 5.48 -5.99
C GLY A 72 -0.71 4.12 -6.04
N GLU A 73 0.15 3.83 -5.06
CA GLU A 73 0.86 2.55 -4.95
C GLU A 73 -0.05 1.41 -4.49
N SER A 74 -1.00 1.70 -3.59
CA SER A 74 -2.03 0.74 -3.17
C SER A 74 -2.89 0.33 -4.36
N LEU A 75 -3.29 1.27 -5.22
CA LEU A 75 -4.01 0.96 -6.47
C LEU A 75 -3.17 0.12 -7.42
N ALA A 76 -1.92 0.50 -7.67
CA ALA A 76 -1.01 -0.27 -8.51
C ALA A 76 -0.89 -1.72 -8.04
N THR A 77 -0.70 -1.90 -6.72
CA THR A 77 -0.61 -3.21 -6.06
C THR A 77 -1.88 -4.02 -6.22
N SER A 78 -3.03 -3.38 -5.99
CA SER A 78 -4.34 -4.04 -6.05
C SER A 78 -4.65 -4.57 -7.44
N TRP A 79 -4.33 -3.79 -8.47
CA TRP A 79 -4.53 -4.18 -9.87
C TRP A 79 -3.50 -5.22 -10.33
N SER A 80 -2.33 -5.27 -9.70
CA SER A 80 -1.33 -6.31 -9.96
C SER A 80 -1.76 -7.70 -9.50
N LYS A 81 -2.64 -7.83 -8.49
CA LYS A 81 -3.13 -9.13 -7.98
C LYS A 81 -3.75 -10.02 -9.06
N GLY A 82 -4.30 -9.43 -10.13
CA GLY A 82 -4.85 -10.17 -11.28
C GLY A 82 -3.84 -10.56 -12.35
N ALA A 83 -2.60 -10.08 -12.28
CA ALA A 83 -1.59 -10.25 -13.33
C ALA A 83 -0.73 -11.52 -13.16
N LYS A 84 -0.18 -12.02 -14.27
CA LYS A 84 0.77 -13.15 -14.28
C LYS A 84 2.01 -12.82 -15.14
N PRO A 85 3.20 -12.68 -14.54
CA PRO A 85 3.47 -12.66 -13.09
C PRO A 85 2.79 -11.47 -12.38
N GLU A 86 2.64 -11.55 -11.05
CA GLU A 86 2.08 -10.50 -10.19
C GLU A 86 3.06 -9.32 -10.11
N TRP A 87 3.05 -8.51 -11.16
CA TRP A 87 3.95 -7.38 -11.36
C TRP A 87 3.16 -6.08 -11.38
N GLY A 88 3.75 -4.98 -10.92
CA GLY A 88 3.15 -3.66 -11.10
C GLY A 88 4.13 -2.51 -11.02
N TYR A 89 3.65 -1.31 -11.31
CA TYR A 89 4.45 -0.08 -11.28
C TYR A 89 3.59 1.13 -10.90
N TYR A 90 4.21 2.06 -10.17
CA TYR A 90 3.64 3.36 -9.84
C TYR A 90 4.36 4.47 -10.63
N GLY A 91 3.65 5.06 -11.59
CA GLY A 91 4.16 6.10 -12.49
C GLY A 91 4.46 7.40 -11.78
N PHE A 92 5.74 7.81 -11.77
CA PHE A 92 6.16 9.17 -11.41
C PHE A 92 7.41 9.59 -12.20
N TRP A 93 7.58 10.91 -12.40
CA TRP A 93 8.69 11.48 -13.18
C TRP A 93 9.47 12.50 -12.39
N VAL A 94 10.77 12.30 -12.18
CA VAL A 94 11.62 13.35 -11.59
C VAL A 94 12.25 14.18 -12.71
N LEU A 95 11.79 15.42 -12.89
CA LEU A 95 12.23 16.27 -14.02
C LEU A 95 13.53 17.04 -13.75
N LYS A 96 13.83 17.34 -12.48
CA LYS A 96 15.02 18.11 -12.08
C LYS A 96 15.90 17.33 -11.07
N PRO A 97 17.23 17.51 -11.07
CA PRO A 97 18.13 16.82 -10.14
C PRO A 97 17.77 16.99 -8.66
N GLU A 98 17.24 18.16 -8.27
CA GLU A 98 16.84 18.49 -6.89
C GLU A 98 15.66 17.63 -6.40
N GLY A 99 14.86 17.08 -7.32
CA GLY A 99 13.76 16.17 -7.01
C GLY A 99 14.19 14.70 -6.87
N LYS A 100 15.45 14.36 -7.21
CA LYS A 100 15.96 12.99 -7.10
C LYS A 100 15.85 12.41 -5.69
N PRO A 101 16.13 13.18 -4.62
CA PRO A 101 15.84 12.79 -3.25
C PRO A 101 14.42 12.25 -2.99
N ALA A 102 13.42 12.98 -3.45
CA ALA A 102 12.03 12.60 -3.33
C ALA A 102 11.71 11.36 -4.18
N GLY A 103 12.25 11.31 -5.41
CA GLY A 103 12.17 10.13 -6.28
C GLY A 103 12.73 8.85 -5.67
N ASP A 104 13.85 8.94 -4.95
CA ASP A 104 14.41 7.79 -4.23
C ASP A 104 13.47 7.34 -3.12
N SER A 105 12.90 8.27 -2.36
CA SER A 105 11.99 7.97 -1.25
C SER A 105 10.71 7.27 -1.75
N ILE A 106 10.17 7.68 -2.91
CA ILE A 106 9.03 6.99 -3.54
C ILE A 106 9.44 5.58 -3.97
N SER A 107 10.60 5.41 -4.61
CA SER A 107 11.09 4.07 -4.96
C SER A 107 11.37 3.18 -3.75
N ASP A 108 11.71 3.75 -2.59
CA ASP A 108 11.83 3.01 -1.34
C ASP A 108 10.46 2.46 -0.89
N ILE A 109 9.38 3.23 -1.07
CA ILE A 109 8.02 2.77 -0.82
C ILE A 109 7.54 1.76 -1.86
N GLU A 110 7.76 2.00 -3.16
CA GLU A 110 7.45 1.04 -4.24
C GLU A 110 8.03 -0.35 -3.93
N ALA A 111 9.25 -0.38 -3.38
CA ALA A 111 9.91 -1.62 -2.97
C ALA A 111 9.14 -2.36 -1.87
N ALA A 112 8.63 -1.67 -0.86
CA ALA A 112 7.80 -2.25 0.20
C ALA A 112 6.43 -2.70 -0.32
N PHE A 113 5.82 -1.98 -1.26
CA PHE A 113 4.58 -2.45 -1.91
C PHE A 113 4.79 -3.65 -2.82
N GLY A 114 6.03 -3.86 -3.25
CA GLY A 114 6.39 -4.91 -4.18
C GLY A 114 6.25 -4.53 -5.65
N LEU A 115 6.13 -3.24 -5.93
CA LEU A 115 6.08 -2.68 -7.27
C LEU A 115 7.48 -2.57 -7.90
N SER A 116 7.50 -2.13 -9.16
CA SER A 116 8.68 -1.90 -9.97
C SER A 116 9.51 -0.70 -9.47
N SER A 117 10.15 -0.87 -8.33
CA SER A 117 11.12 0.06 -7.77
C SER A 117 12.50 -0.01 -8.45
N ARG A 118 13.37 0.95 -8.14
CA ARG A 118 14.80 0.96 -8.50
C ARG A 118 15.58 -0.25 -7.96
N TYR A 119 15.05 -0.97 -6.97
CA TYR A 119 15.70 -2.09 -6.30
C TYR A 119 15.10 -3.45 -6.70
N SER A 120 14.15 -3.45 -7.64
CA SER A 120 13.41 -4.66 -8.03
C SER A 120 14.33 -5.82 -8.37
N HIS A 121 15.45 -5.55 -9.05
CA HIS A 121 16.41 -6.59 -9.40
C HIS A 121 16.95 -7.30 -8.15
N GLN A 122 17.37 -6.57 -7.12
CA GLN A 122 17.94 -7.13 -5.90
C GLN A 122 16.89 -7.64 -4.91
N LEU A 123 15.63 -7.21 -5.03
CA LEU A 123 14.52 -7.71 -4.21
C LEU A 123 13.97 -9.05 -4.70
N ILE A 124 13.96 -9.30 -6.00
CA ILE A 124 13.40 -10.53 -6.60
C ILE A 124 13.93 -11.82 -5.95
N PRO A 125 15.24 -11.98 -5.65
CA PRO A 125 15.75 -13.17 -4.96
C PRO A 125 15.12 -13.40 -3.57
N VAL A 126 14.68 -12.33 -2.88
CA VAL A 126 14.17 -12.39 -1.50
C VAL A 126 12.66 -12.60 -1.46
N ARG A 127 11.90 -11.79 -2.20
CA ARG A 127 10.43 -11.75 -2.14
C ARG A 127 9.73 -12.31 -3.39
N GLY A 128 10.50 -12.71 -4.40
CA GLY A 128 9.97 -13.09 -5.72
C GLY A 128 9.34 -11.92 -6.48
N ILE A 129 8.62 -12.24 -7.56
CA ILE A 129 7.78 -11.28 -8.28
C ILE A 129 6.36 -11.39 -7.71
N SER A 130 6.10 -10.61 -6.66
CA SER A 130 4.82 -10.54 -5.97
C SER A 130 4.59 -9.12 -5.45
N THR A 131 3.37 -8.76 -5.09
CA THR A 131 3.10 -7.53 -4.32
C THR A 131 2.84 -7.87 -2.86
N ARG A 132 2.86 -6.86 -1.99
CA ARG A 132 2.63 -7.05 -0.55
C ARG A 132 1.34 -7.82 -0.29
N LYS A 133 1.34 -8.59 0.80
CA LYS A 133 0.20 -9.33 1.31
C LYS A 133 -0.74 -8.39 2.05
N SER A 134 -2.03 -8.62 1.89
CA SER A 134 -3.08 -7.92 2.62
C SER A 134 -4.25 -8.84 2.90
N LYS A 135 -4.93 -8.58 4.03
CA LYS A 135 -6.19 -9.21 4.43
C LYS A 135 -7.35 -8.23 4.44
N ILE A 136 -7.12 -6.99 4.04
CA ILE A 136 -8.11 -5.91 4.08
C ILE A 136 -8.44 -5.53 2.65
N LEU A 137 -9.72 -5.52 2.32
CA LEU A 137 -10.22 -5.01 1.05
C LEU A 137 -10.90 -3.68 1.28
N SER A 138 -10.71 -2.73 0.37
CA SER A 138 -11.36 -1.44 0.35
C SER A 138 -12.09 -1.27 -0.98
N ILE A 139 -13.32 -0.78 -0.93
CA ILE A 139 -14.06 -0.40 -2.14
C ILE A 139 -14.36 1.08 -2.17
N PHE A 140 -14.49 1.58 -3.39
CA PHE A 140 -14.94 2.92 -3.72
C PHE A 140 -15.90 2.84 -4.93
N PRO A 141 -16.78 3.83 -5.13
CA PRO A 141 -17.73 3.80 -6.25
C PRO A 141 -17.00 3.93 -7.59
N GLU A 142 -17.35 3.11 -8.58
CA GLU A 142 -16.82 3.28 -9.95
C GLU A 142 -17.21 4.65 -10.54
N ASN A 143 -18.45 5.07 -10.29
CA ASN A 143 -19.00 6.31 -10.82
C ASN A 143 -18.90 7.44 -9.80
N PHE A 144 -17.84 8.24 -9.94
CA PHE A 144 -17.69 9.50 -9.23
C PHE A 144 -18.57 10.60 -9.82
N ALA A 145 -19.21 11.38 -8.95
CA ALA A 145 -19.65 12.71 -9.34
C ALA A 145 -18.40 13.53 -9.73
N PHE A 146 -18.38 14.07 -10.95
CA PHE A 146 -17.19 14.55 -11.68
C PHE A 146 -16.40 15.72 -11.04
N HIS A 147 -16.73 16.17 -9.82
CA HIS A 147 -16.24 17.44 -9.24
C HIS A 147 -15.69 17.29 -7.80
N TYR A 148 -15.39 16.08 -7.33
CA TYR A 148 -15.12 15.83 -5.91
C TYR A 148 -13.65 15.47 -5.62
N PRO A 149 -12.99 16.15 -4.65
CA PRO A 149 -11.62 15.87 -4.24
C PRO A 149 -11.49 14.50 -3.57
N MET A 150 -10.94 13.53 -4.29
CA MET A 150 -10.86 12.13 -3.85
C MET A 150 -10.09 11.98 -2.54
N HIS A 151 -8.97 12.68 -2.39
CA HIS A 151 -8.12 12.65 -1.18
C HIS A 151 -8.85 13.14 0.09
N GLN A 152 -9.97 13.86 -0.04
CA GLN A 152 -10.79 14.27 1.12
C GLN A 152 -11.76 13.18 1.59
N TRP A 153 -11.94 12.10 0.85
CA TRP A 153 -12.92 11.07 1.18
C TRP A 153 -12.32 9.74 1.61
N TYR A 154 -11.03 9.53 1.35
CA TYR A 154 -10.38 8.27 1.61
C TYR A 154 -9.41 8.35 2.78
N THR A 155 -9.49 7.36 3.65
CA THR A 155 -8.40 7.01 4.53
C THR A 155 -7.45 6.15 3.72
N ALA A 156 -6.35 6.73 3.27
CA ALA A 156 -5.43 5.97 2.48
C ALA A 156 -4.74 4.95 3.39
N THR A 157 -4.85 3.69 2.99
CA THR A 157 -4.40 2.55 3.77
C THR A 157 -3.43 1.80 2.90
N GLY A 158 -2.13 1.99 3.17
CA GLY A 158 -1.05 1.24 2.52
C GLY A 158 -1.09 -0.28 2.79
N TYR A 159 -2.15 -0.78 3.43
CA TYR A 159 -2.34 -2.16 3.85
C TYR A 159 -3.66 -2.75 3.38
N ALA A 160 -4.48 -2.00 2.65
CA ALA A 160 -5.67 -2.51 1.99
C ALA A 160 -5.41 -2.71 0.50
N GLU A 161 -6.04 -3.73 -0.08
CA GLU A 161 -6.24 -3.78 -1.52
C GLU A 161 -7.52 -3.01 -1.88
N TRP A 162 -7.58 -2.51 -3.10
CA TRP A 162 -8.60 -1.58 -3.58
C TRP A 162 -9.20 -2.11 -4.88
N LEU A 163 -10.52 -2.04 -4.98
CA LEU A 163 -11.27 -2.30 -6.20
C LEU A 163 -12.52 -1.42 -6.25
N THR A 164 -13.12 -1.28 -7.42
CA THR A 164 -14.41 -0.60 -7.50
C THR A 164 -15.53 -1.48 -6.92
N ASP A 165 -16.63 -0.86 -6.52
CA ASP A 165 -17.84 -1.59 -6.13
C ASP A 165 -18.38 -2.49 -7.27
N MET A 166 -18.20 -2.10 -8.53
CA MET A 166 -18.54 -2.91 -9.70
C MET A 166 -17.58 -4.10 -9.90
N GLU A 167 -16.28 -3.94 -9.62
CA GLU A 167 -15.34 -5.07 -9.61
C GLU A 167 -15.66 -6.05 -8.49
N LEU A 168 -16.10 -5.55 -7.32
CA LEU A 168 -16.61 -6.40 -6.26
C LEU A 168 -17.79 -7.22 -6.76
N SER A 169 -18.72 -6.58 -7.49
CA SER A 169 -19.87 -7.22 -8.14
C SER A 169 -19.49 -8.30 -9.17
N TRP A 170 -18.45 -8.10 -9.97
CA TRP A 170 -18.16 -9.00 -11.10
C TRP A 170 -17.10 -10.07 -10.82
N TYR A 171 -16.15 -9.79 -9.93
CA TYR A 171 -14.91 -10.56 -9.82
C TYR A 171 -14.64 -11.12 -8.44
N SER A 172 -15.54 -10.87 -7.48
CA SER A 172 -15.40 -11.43 -6.14
C SER A 172 -16.33 -12.61 -5.89
N GLU A 173 -16.00 -13.40 -4.87
CA GLU A 173 -16.87 -14.39 -4.28
C GLU A 173 -16.86 -14.25 -2.76
N THR A 174 -17.89 -14.76 -2.09
CA THR A 174 -17.97 -14.75 -0.62
C THR A 174 -18.08 -16.16 -0.10
N THR A 175 -17.15 -16.58 0.75
CA THR A 175 -17.15 -17.92 1.35
C THR A 175 -16.57 -17.88 2.77
N GLY A 176 -17.28 -18.49 3.72
CA GLY A 176 -16.80 -18.63 5.11
C GLY A 176 -16.40 -17.33 5.79
N GLY A 177 -17.11 -16.22 5.56
CA GLY A 177 -16.77 -14.92 6.13
C GLY A 177 -15.52 -14.29 5.52
N LYS A 178 -15.17 -14.67 4.28
CA LYS A 178 -14.08 -14.11 3.49
C LYS A 178 -14.59 -13.61 2.15
N ILE A 179 -13.98 -12.55 1.63
CA ILE A 179 -14.09 -12.17 0.22
C ILE A 179 -12.91 -12.81 -0.52
N ILE A 180 -13.19 -13.43 -1.66
CA ILE A 180 -12.18 -13.98 -2.57
C ILE A 180 -12.11 -13.09 -3.79
N TYR A 181 -10.93 -12.55 -4.10
CA TYR A 181 -10.71 -11.73 -5.29
C TYR A 181 -9.30 -11.99 -5.85
N CYS A 182 -9.21 -12.30 -7.15
CA CYS A 182 -7.96 -12.70 -7.81
C CYS A 182 -7.19 -13.83 -7.08
N GLY A 183 -7.90 -14.77 -6.43
CA GLY A 183 -7.29 -15.85 -5.64
C GLY A 183 -6.83 -15.46 -4.22
N ASN A 184 -6.87 -14.17 -3.87
CA ASN A 184 -6.56 -13.65 -2.55
C ASN A 184 -7.78 -13.71 -1.63
N ARG A 185 -7.54 -13.76 -0.31
CA ARG A 185 -8.59 -13.89 0.71
C ARG A 185 -8.56 -12.67 1.64
N TYR A 186 -9.72 -12.05 1.81
CA TYR A 186 -9.87 -10.84 2.62
C TYR A 186 -10.80 -11.08 3.80
N ASP A 187 -10.37 -10.60 4.98
CA ASP A 187 -11.00 -10.79 6.28
C ASP A 187 -11.91 -9.61 6.66
N ALA A 188 -11.65 -8.44 6.09
CA ALA A 188 -12.39 -7.21 6.32
C ALA A 188 -12.67 -6.50 4.99
N LEU A 189 -13.81 -5.83 4.93
CA LEU A 189 -14.16 -4.93 3.84
C LEU A 189 -14.38 -3.52 4.38
N ILE A 190 -13.64 -2.56 3.84
CA ILE A 190 -13.81 -1.14 4.08
C ILE A 190 -14.60 -0.57 2.90
N VAL A 191 -15.71 0.09 3.17
CA VAL A 191 -16.51 0.78 2.15
C VAL A 191 -16.30 2.27 2.33
N GLN A 192 -15.70 2.92 1.34
CA GLN A 192 -15.39 4.35 1.42
C GLN A 192 -16.21 5.12 0.40
N TYR A 193 -16.90 6.16 0.87
CA TYR A 193 -17.62 7.11 0.02
C TYR A 193 -18.55 6.44 -1.01
N ALA A 194 -19.52 5.64 -0.56
CA ALA A 194 -20.44 4.93 -1.46
C ALA A 194 -21.90 5.43 -1.34
N PRO A 195 -22.22 6.71 -1.65
CA PRO A 195 -23.60 7.20 -1.65
C PRO A 195 -24.46 6.58 -2.76
N LEU A 196 -23.81 6.03 -3.78
CA LEU A 196 -24.39 5.19 -4.82
C LEU A 196 -23.63 3.86 -4.86
N ILE A 197 -24.35 2.76 -5.03
CA ILE A 197 -23.78 1.41 -5.11
C ILE A 197 -24.64 0.53 -6.03
N SER A 198 -24.05 -0.48 -6.67
CA SER A 198 -24.87 -1.48 -7.38
C SER A 198 -25.63 -2.40 -6.42
N LYS A 199 -26.81 -2.88 -6.85
CA LYS A 199 -27.58 -3.88 -6.08
C LYS A 199 -26.77 -5.15 -5.82
N GLU A 200 -25.99 -5.57 -6.81
CA GLU A 200 -25.18 -6.78 -6.75
C GLU A 200 -24.00 -6.62 -5.78
N ALA A 201 -23.29 -5.48 -5.81
CA ALA A 201 -22.24 -5.19 -4.82
C ALA A 201 -22.81 -5.17 -3.40
N PHE A 202 -23.96 -4.53 -3.19
CA PHE A 202 -24.63 -4.52 -1.89
C PHE A 202 -25.08 -5.91 -1.45
N ALA A 203 -25.56 -6.76 -2.37
CA ALA A 203 -25.89 -8.16 -2.08
C ALA A 203 -24.65 -8.96 -1.65
N ARG A 204 -23.49 -8.74 -2.28
CA ARG A 204 -22.22 -9.36 -1.89
C ARG A 204 -21.76 -8.91 -0.51
N ILE A 205 -21.89 -7.62 -0.19
CA ILE A 205 -21.62 -7.08 1.15
C ILE A 205 -22.50 -7.80 2.20
N LYS A 206 -23.80 -7.93 1.93
CA LYS A 206 -24.72 -8.68 2.81
C LYS A 206 -24.33 -10.15 2.95
N SER A 207 -23.93 -10.81 1.87
CA SER A 207 -23.47 -12.21 1.88
C SER A 207 -22.19 -12.39 2.70
N PHE A 208 -21.22 -11.49 2.52
CA PHE A 208 -19.97 -11.47 3.27
C PHE A 208 -20.24 -11.34 4.78
N ILE A 209 -21.04 -10.34 5.18
CA ILE A 209 -21.48 -10.17 6.57
C ILE A 209 -22.23 -11.42 7.06
N GLY A 210 -23.21 -11.90 6.29
CA GLY A 210 -24.03 -13.06 6.65
C GLY A 210 -23.24 -14.35 6.91
N THR A 211 -22.09 -14.51 6.24
CA THR A 211 -21.20 -15.66 6.39
C THR A 211 -20.10 -15.49 7.44
N GLY A 212 -20.01 -14.33 8.11
CA GLY A 212 -19.07 -14.09 9.22
C GLY A 212 -18.09 -12.92 9.01
N GLY A 213 -18.18 -12.23 7.88
CA GLY A 213 -17.31 -11.11 7.53
C GLY A 213 -17.56 -9.85 8.37
N THR A 214 -16.56 -8.96 8.41
CA THR A 214 -16.67 -7.64 9.05
C THR A 214 -16.59 -6.52 8.01
N VAL A 215 -17.60 -5.66 7.99
CA VAL A 215 -17.64 -4.47 7.13
C VAL A 215 -17.44 -3.21 7.98
N ILE A 216 -16.55 -2.33 7.54
CA ILE A 216 -16.37 -0.99 8.09
C ILE A 216 -16.81 0.00 7.02
N TRP A 217 -17.89 0.73 7.26
CA TRP A 217 -18.45 1.68 6.31
C TRP A 217 -18.12 3.11 6.74
N LEU A 218 -17.42 3.85 5.88
CA LEU A 218 -16.89 5.18 6.15
C LEU A 218 -17.59 6.25 5.30
N GLY A 219 -17.96 7.36 5.93
CA GLY A 219 -18.56 8.51 5.27
C GLY A 219 -20.04 8.30 4.92
N PRO A 220 -20.51 8.78 3.74
CA PRO A 220 -21.93 8.76 3.44
C PRO A 220 -22.49 7.34 3.41
N PRO A 221 -23.70 7.13 3.95
CA PRO A 221 -24.44 5.89 3.76
C PRO A 221 -24.84 5.77 2.28
N PRO A 222 -25.12 4.55 1.78
CA PRO A 222 -25.65 4.39 0.43
C PRO A 222 -27.09 4.91 0.41
N LEU A 223 -27.38 5.82 -0.51
CA LEU A 223 -28.68 6.47 -0.60
C LEU A 223 -29.53 5.84 -1.70
N ARG A 224 -28.92 5.54 -2.86
CA ARG A 224 -29.58 4.94 -4.02
C ARG A 224 -28.75 3.85 -4.65
N TYR A 225 -29.44 2.93 -5.31
CA TYR A 225 -28.78 1.98 -6.20
C TYR A 225 -28.49 2.62 -7.57
N TYR A 226 -27.41 2.21 -8.24
CA TYR A 226 -27.16 2.60 -9.63
C TYR A 226 -28.33 2.21 -10.55
N GLU A 227 -28.93 1.05 -10.30
CA GLU A 227 -30.07 0.50 -11.03
C GLU A 227 -31.41 1.13 -10.60
N GLY A 228 -31.37 2.18 -9.78
CA GLY A 228 -32.55 2.77 -9.14
C GLY A 228 -33.11 1.93 -7.98
N GLY A 229 -33.85 2.60 -7.11
CA GLY A 229 -34.38 2.03 -5.87
C GLY A 229 -33.74 2.64 -4.62
N ASN A 230 -34.16 2.14 -3.46
CA ASN A 230 -33.87 2.75 -2.16
C ASN A 230 -32.79 1.96 -1.40
N ALA A 231 -31.52 2.26 -1.69
CA ALA A 231 -30.39 1.66 -0.97
C ALA A 231 -30.35 2.11 0.50
N LYS A 232 -30.79 3.34 0.80
CA LYS A 232 -30.90 3.85 2.17
C LYS A 232 -31.71 2.89 3.05
N LYS A 233 -32.88 2.45 2.59
CA LYS A 233 -33.74 1.57 3.39
C LYS A 233 -33.11 0.22 3.69
N ASP A 234 -32.46 -0.38 2.69
CA ASP A 234 -31.78 -1.66 2.87
C ASP A 234 -30.56 -1.52 3.80
N PHE A 235 -29.87 -0.39 3.72
CA PHE A 235 -28.76 -0.08 4.61
C PHE A 235 -29.21 0.15 6.05
N GLU A 236 -30.28 0.92 6.28
CA GLU A 236 -30.87 1.11 7.61
C GLU A 236 -31.21 -0.22 8.29
N ASN A 237 -31.75 -1.17 7.53
CA ASN A 237 -32.04 -2.51 8.01
C ASN A 237 -30.76 -3.29 8.35
N LEU A 238 -29.70 -3.13 7.54
CA LEU A 238 -28.41 -3.80 7.75
C LEU A 238 -27.66 -3.26 8.97
N ILE A 239 -27.64 -1.93 9.16
CA ILE A 239 -26.95 -1.28 10.28
C ILE A 239 -27.80 -1.18 11.54
N GLY A 240 -29.09 -1.50 11.51
CA GLY A 240 -29.97 -1.42 12.69
C GLY A 240 -30.19 0.01 13.21
N ALA A 241 -30.12 1.01 12.33
CA ALA A 241 -30.24 2.43 12.65
C ALA A 241 -30.97 3.18 11.51
N GLN A 242 -31.60 4.30 11.84
CA GLN A 242 -32.19 5.22 10.86
C GLN A 242 -31.13 6.19 10.35
N VAL A 243 -31.01 6.35 9.04
CA VAL A 243 -30.13 7.35 8.42
C VAL A 243 -30.85 8.69 8.37
N LEU A 244 -30.24 9.73 8.93
CA LEU A 244 -30.86 11.06 9.01
C LEU A 244 -30.68 11.91 7.74
N SER A 245 -29.69 11.58 6.90
CA SER A 245 -29.47 12.24 5.62
C SER A 245 -30.39 11.68 4.52
N ASP A 246 -31.06 12.55 3.76
CA ASP A 246 -31.86 12.14 2.59
C ASP A 246 -31.07 12.28 1.28
N ASP A 247 -30.07 13.15 1.26
CA ASP A 247 -29.09 13.33 0.19
C ASP A 247 -27.71 13.73 0.75
N LEU A 248 -26.72 13.91 -0.14
CA LEU A 248 -25.38 14.36 0.23
C LEU A 248 -25.34 15.80 0.79
N THR A 249 -26.33 16.63 0.48
CA THR A 249 -26.41 18.02 0.99
C THR A 249 -26.94 18.08 2.42
N SER A 250 -27.58 16.99 2.86
CA SER A 250 -28.07 16.79 4.24
C SER A 250 -26.95 16.43 5.23
N ALA A 251 -25.69 16.44 4.80
CA ALA A 251 -24.55 16.23 5.69
C ALA A 251 -24.35 17.41 6.65
N VAL A 252 -23.89 17.14 7.86
CA VAL A 252 -23.65 18.17 8.88
C VAL A 252 -22.17 18.51 8.92
N SER A 253 -21.80 19.78 8.71
CA SER A 253 -20.41 20.21 8.95
C SER A 253 -20.12 20.24 10.43
N CYS A 254 -19.10 19.51 10.83
CA CYS A 254 -18.55 19.48 12.18
C CYS A 254 -17.09 19.96 12.19
N ALA A 255 -16.73 20.86 11.27
CA ALA A 255 -15.40 21.49 11.22
C ALA A 255 -15.00 22.04 12.60
N GLY A 256 -13.80 21.67 13.07
CA GLY A 256 -13.27 22.06 14.37
C GLY A 256 -13.92 21.38 15.59
N LYS A 257 -14.85 20.43 15.38
CA LYS A 257 -15.45 19.62 16.45
C LYS A 257 -14.62 18.36 16.71
N LYS A 258 -15.04 17.58 17.70
CA LYS A 258 -14.45 16.28 18.03
C LYS A 258 -15.49 15.18 17.92
N VAL A 259 -15.07 14.06 17.36
CA VAL A 259 -15.77 12.78 17.49
C VAL A 259 -15.27 12.11 18.77
N ASP A 260 -16.17 11.83 19.69
CA ASP A 260 -15.90 11.06 20.90
C ASP A 260 -16.30 9.59 20.66
N PHE A 261 -15.35 8.67 20.81
CA PHE A 261 -15.63 7.24 20.75
C PHE A 261 -16.11 6.75 22.11
N ILE A 262 -17.15 5.92 22.08
CA ILE A 262 -17.85 5.44 23.29
C ILE A 262 -18.00 3.92 23.26
N GLU A 263 -18.48 3.36 24.37
CA GLU A 263 -18.74 1.94 24.53
C GLU A 263 -17.53 1.08 24.11
N GLU A 264 -17.71 0.16 23.17
CA GLU A 264 -16.65 -0.76 22.76
C GLU A 264 -15.47 -0.08 22.05
N LEU A 265 -15.65 1.13 21.51
CA LEU A 265 -14.60 1.95 20.90
C LEU A 265 -14.04 3.02 21.87
N MET A 266 -14.46 3.07 23.13
CA MET A 266 -14.02 4.09 24.11
C MET A 266 -12.50 4.19 24.28
N HIS A 267 -11.78 3.07 24.15
CA HIS A 267 -10.32 3.00 24.21
C HIS A 267 -9.60 3.82 23.11
N ILE A 268 -10.30 4.18 22.02
CA ILE A 268 -9.79 5.04 20.95
C ILE A 268 -9.70 6.51 21.41
N GLY A 269 -10.55 6.93 22.36
CA GLY A 269 -10.61 8.30 22.86
C GLY A 269 -11.41 9.22 21.93
N SER A 270 -10.79 10.29 21.42
CA SER A 270 -11.46 11.28 20.57
C SER A 270 -10.63 11.63 19.34
N MET A 271 -11.28 11.95 18.23
CA MET A 271 -10.66 12.43 17.00
C MET A 271 -11.13 13.86 16.69
N GLY A 272 -10.20 14.77 16.40
CA GLY A 272 -10.54 16.10 15.89
C GLY A 272 -11.01 16.05 14.43
N ILE A 273 -12.03 16.82 14.10
CA ILE A 273 -12.49 17.03 12.73
C ILE A 273 -11.84 18.30 12.18
N GLU A 274 -10.97 18.16 11.19
CA GLU A 274 -10.27 19.28 10.57
C GLU A 274 -11.24 20.17 9.77
N ASP A 275 -11.02 21.49 9.83
CA ASP A 275 -11.68 22.44 8.94
C ASP A 275 -10.96 22.44 7.58
N CYS A 276 -11.36 21.50 6.73
CA CYS A 276 -10.77 21.33 5.40
C CYS A 276 -11.40 22.24 4.32
N GLY A 277 -12.09 23.31 4.72
CA GLY A 277 -12.76 24.21 3.78
C GLY A 277 -11.81 24.79 2.72
N ARG A 278 -12.23 24.80 1.46
CA ARG A 278 -11.49 25.39 0.34
C ARG A 278 -12.22 26.61 -0.20
N MET A 279 -11.47 27.64 -0.59
CA MET A 279 -12.01 28.75 -1.37
C MET A 279 -11.87 28.40 -2.85
N HIS A 280 -12.99 28.29 -3.56
CA HIS A 280 -13.02 28.06 -5.01
C HIS A 280 -13.44 29.35 -5.74
N TYR A 281 -12.82 29.61 -6.89
CA TYR A 281 -13.24 30.65 -7.82
C TYR A 281 -13.94 29.97 -9.01
N TRP A 282 -15.26 30.06 -9.09
CA TRP A 282 -16.04 29.50 -10.21
C TRP A 282 -16.08 30.50 -11.37
N ILE A 283 -14.95 30.68 -12.06
CA ILE A 283 -14.83 31.67 -13.16
C ILE A 283 -15.70 31.27 -14.38
N ASP A 284 -16.01 29.98 -14.57
CA ASP A 284 -16.76 29.49 -15.74
C ASP A 284 -18.27 29.79 -15.71
N PHE A 285 -18.82 30.31 -14.61
CA PHE A 285 -20.25 30.70 -14.53
C PHE A 285 -20.48 32.19 -14.29
N GLY A 286 -19.46 33.03 -14.55
CA GLY A 286 -19.55 34.48 -14.30
C GLY A 286 -19.58 34.87 -12.82
N GLN A 287 -19.31 33.92 -11.91
CA GLN A 287 -19.13 34.19 -10.49
C GLN A 287 -17.70 34.66 -10.23
N THR A 288 -17.56 35.91 -9.80
CA THR A 288 -16.26 36.53 -9.46
C THR A 288 -15.90 36.40 -7.98
N GLU A 289 -16.87 36.04 -7.13
CA GLU A 289 -16.68 35.91 -5.69
C GLU A 289 -16.19 34.50 -5.30
N PRO A 290 -15.20 34.39 -4.40
CA PRO A 290 -14.75 33.10 -3.90
C PRO A 290 -15.86 32.42 -3.09
N VAL A 291 -16.22 31.20 -3.48
CA VAL A 291 -17.16 30.36 -2.74
C VAL A 291 -16.37 29.47 -1.79
N ARG A 292 -16.66 29.54 -0.50
CA ARG A 292 -16.10 28.60 0.48
C ARG A 292 -16.85 27.27 0.37
N GLU A 293 -16.19 26.27 -0.18
CA GLU A 293 -16.66 24.89 -0.18
C GLU A 293 -16.25 24.20 1.13
N VAL A 294 -17.20 23.58 1.81
CA VAL A 294 -16.96 22.82 3.03
C VAL A 294 -16.15 21.57 2.67
N GLY A 295 -14.97 21.40 3.27
CA GLY A 295 -14.13 20.24 2.98
C GLY A 295 -14.77 18.96 3.49
N TYR A 296 -14.75 17.90 2.69
CA TYR A 296 -15.56 16.72 2.95
C TYR A 296 -15.17 15.92 4.20
N ARG A 297 -13.90 15.98 4.62
CA ARG A 297 -13.46 15.43 5.92
C ARG A 297 -14.13 16.12 7.13
N SER A 298 -14.70 17.31 6.92
CA SER A 298 -15.43 18.03 7.95
C SER A 298 -16.91 17.65 8.04
N LEU A 299 -17.42 16.83 7.11
CA LEU A 299 -18.81 16.41 7.07
C LEU A 299 -19.02 15.14 7.88
N VAL A 300 -20.16 15.08 8.56
CA VAL A 300 -20.67 13.89 9.22
C VAL A 300 -22.07 13.56 8.74
N PHE A 301 -22.42 12.28 8.83
CA PHE A 301 -23.69 11.68 8.43
C PHE A 301 -24.32 11.01 9.65
N PRO A 302 -25.13 11.75 10.41
CA PRO A 302 -25.74 11.24 11.63
C PRO A 302 -26.75 10.12 11.37
N VAL A 303 -26.86 9.24 12.35
CA VAL A 303 -27.88 8.19 12.42
C VAL A 303 -28.68 8.32 13.71
N ARG A 304 -29.83 7.66 13.75
CA ARG A 304 -30.56 7.39 14.99
C ARG A 304 -30.59 5.87 15.21
N PRO A 305 -29.78 5.36 16.14
CA PRO A 305 -29.76 3.94 16.50
C PRO A 305 -31.15 3.41 16.86
N LYS A 306 -31.43 2.15 16.50
CA LYS A 306 -32.67 1.45 16.89
C LYS A 306 -32.35 0.15 17.62
N THR A 307 -31.57 -0.71 16.96
CA THR A 307 -31.10 -1.99 17.51
C THR A 307 -29.58 -2.09 17.53
N ALA A 308 -28.90 -1.18 16.84
CA ALA A 308 -27.43 -1.08 16.82
C ALA A 308 -26.90 -0.50 18.13
N ALA A 309 -25.69 -0.90 18.51
CA ALA A 309 -24.94 -0.25 19.58
C ALA A 309 -24.31 1.05 19.06
N GLU A 310 -24.31 2.09 19.90
CA GLU A 310 -23.64 3.36 19.62
C GLU A 310 -22.14 3.26 19.93
N VAL A 311 -21.29 3.82 19.07
CA VAL A 311 -19.84 3.77 19.27
C VAL A 311 -19.11 5.09 19.00
N ALA A 312 -19.78 6.10 18.41
CA ALA A 312 -19.18 7.41 18.23
C ALA A 312 -20.23 8.53 18.19
N LYS A 313 -19.92 9.67 18.84
CA LYS A 313 -20.78 10.87 18.87
C LYS A 313 -20.00 12.13 18.51
N VAL A 314 -20.69 13.12 17.96
CA VAL A 314 -20.17 14.49 17.76
C VAL A 314 -21.27 15.50 18.04
N SER A 315 -21.00 16.44 18.94
CA SER A 315 -22.00 17.47 19.32
C SER A 315 -23.38 16.90 19.69
N GLY A 316 -23.40 15.73 20.35
CA GLY A 316 -24.62 15.04 20.76
C GLY A 316 -25.32 14.20 19.68
N MET A 317 -24.82 14.20 18.44
CA MET A 317 -25.33 13.37 17.34
C MET A 317 -24.60 12.04 17.29
N ASP A 318 -25.33 10.94 17.06
CA ASP A 318 -24.74 9.63 16.83
C ASP A 318 -24.20 9.54 15.40
N VAL A 319 -22.89 9.28 15.28
CA VAL A 319 -22.17 9.19 14.01
C VAL A 319 -21.38 7.90 13.89
N GLY A 320 -21.49 7.00 14.87
CA GLY A 320 -20.89 5.67 14.85
C GLY A 320 -21.84 4.64 15.43
N THR A 321 -22.04 3.54 14.71
CA THR A 321 -22.83 2.39 15.19
C THR A 321 -22.18 1.06 14.86
N VAL A 322 -22.48 0.04 15.64
CA VAL A 322 -22.09 -1.35 15.39
C VAL A 322 -23.32 -2.24 15.47
N ALA A 323 -23.48 -3.09 14.47
CA ALA A 323 -24.56 -4.05 14.40
C ALA A 323 -24.04 -5.44 14.04
N GLN A 324 -24.49 -6.44 14.80
CA GLN A 324 -24.38 -7.83 14.42
C GLN A 324 -25.41 -8.12 13.33
N ALA A 325 -24.98 -8.67 12.20
CA ALA A 325 -25.85 -9.03 11.09
C ALA A 325 -25.45 -10.41 10.55
N GLY A 326 -26.38 -11.37 10.64
CA GLY A 326 -26.06 -12.78 10.42
C GLY A 326 -24.93 -13.25 11.34
N LYS A 327 -23.91 -13.92 10.79
CA LYS A 327 -22.74 -14.39 11.55
C LYS A 327 -21.65 -13.32 11.71
N GLY A 328 -21.70 -12.24 10.95
CA GLY A 328 -20.71 -11.18 10.92
C GLY A 328 -21.24 -9.87 11.48
N ARG A 329 -20.55 -8.77 11.16
CA ARG A 329 -20.90 -7.44 11.70
C ARG A 329 -20.67 -6.32 10.70
N ILE A 330 -21.34 -5.20 10.94
CA ILE A 330 -21.11 -3.94 10.27
C ILE A 330 -20.83 -2.85 11.29
N ILE A 331 -19.77 -2.09 11.05
CA ILE A 331 -19.37 -0.89 11.79
C ILE A 331 -19.60 0.28 10.84
N TYR A 332 -20.55 1.14 11.18
CA TYR A 332 -20.79 2.36 10.42
C TYR A 332 -20.15 3.54 11.15
N LEU A 333 -19.25 4.24 10.48
CA LEU A 333 -18.70 5.52 10.89
C LEU A 333 -19.13 6.54 9.84
N GLY A 334 -20.12 7.37 10.19
CA GLY A 334 -20.69 8.40 9.32
C GLY A 334 -19.75 9.59 9.10
N PHE A 335 -18.44 9.38 9.09
CA PHE A 335 -17.40 10.38 8.87
C PHE A 335 -16.17 9.71 8.27
N CYS A 336 -15.20 10.51 7.80
CA CYS A 336 -13.93 10.00 7.28
C CYS A 336 -12.88 9.96 8.42
N PRO A 337 -12.52 8.79 8.98
CA PRO A 337 -11.52 8.70 10.03
C PRO A 337 -10.11 8.95 9.49
N SER A 338 -9.19 9.36 10.37
CA SER A 338 -7.75 9.28 10.07
C SER A 338 -7.27 7.83 10.00
N PHE A 339 -6.08 7.60 9.42
CA PHE A 339 -5.47 6.27 9.36
C PHE A 339 -5.30 5.64 10.75
N GLU A 340 -4.81 6.42 11.72
CA GLU A 340 -4.71 6.06 13.15
C GLU A 340 -6.02 5.48 13.70
N ILE A 341 -7.12 6.19 13.46
CA ILE A 341 -8.43 5.80 13.98
C ILE A 341 -8.93 4.54 13.30
N LEU A 342 -8.78 4.45 11.97
CA LEU A 342 -9.15 3.26 11.22
C LEU A 342 -8.34 2.03 11.66
N TYR A 343 -7.04 2.20 11.93
CA TYR A 343 -6.19 1.16 12.47
C TYR A 343 -6.70 0.67 13.84
N ARG A 344 -6.99 1.58 14.78
CA ARG A 344 -7.50 1.20 16.11
C ARG A 344 -8.85 0.50 16.04
N VAL A 345 -9.71 0.88 15.10
CA VAL A 345 -10.96 0.16 14.83
C VAL A 345 -10.66 -1.27 14.33
N LEU A 346 -9.74 -1.43 13.39
CA LEU A 346 -9.31 -2.76 12.92
C LEU A 346 -8.68 -3.59 14.05
N GLU A 347 -7.85 -2.99 14.91
CA GLU A 347 -7.20 -3.64 16.06
C GLU A 347 -8.25 -4.15 17.05
N LYS A 348 -9.23 -3.31 17.41
CA LYS A 348 -10.34 -3.68 18.30
C LYS A 348 -11.07 -4.96 17.87
N TYR A 349 -11.20 -5.17 16.56
CA TYR A 349 -11.89 -6.31 15.99
C TYR A 349 -10.96 -7.46 15.57
N GLY A 350 -9.67 -7.39 15.89
CA GLY A 350 -8.70 -8.43 15.54
C GLY A 350 -8.46 -8.54 14.03
N LEU A 351 -8.66 -7.45 13.29
CA LEU A 351 -8.54 -7.37 11.83
C LEU A 351 -7.26 -6.67 11.38
N ALA A 352 -6.59 -5.94 12.28
CA ALA A 352 -5.33 -5.28 11.98
C ALA A 352 -4.19 -6.31 11.83
N PRO A 353 -3.51 -6.37 10.67
CA PRO A 353 -2.31 -7.20 10.53
C PRO A 353 -1.19 -6.69 11.44
N GLU A 354 -0.37 -7.59 11.97
CA GLU A 354 0.74 -7.26 12.89
C GLU A 354 1.74 -6.27 12.27
N VAL A 355 2.06 -6.42 10.98
CA VAL A 355 2.94 -5.47 10.27
C VAL A 355 2.37 -4.04 10.24
N VAL A 356 1.04 -3.88 10.25
CA VAL A 356 0.40 -2.56 10.29
C VAL A 356 0.62 -1.90 11.64
N LYS A 357 0.63 -2.69 12.72
CA LYS A 357 0.94 -2.19 14.06
C LYS A 357 2.32 -1.58 14.13
N ILE A 358 3.31 -2.28 13.57
CA ILE A 358 4.71 -1.80 13.58
C ILE A 358 4.79 -0.47 12.83
N SER A 359 4.12 -0.35 11.69
CA SER A 359 4.12 0.90 10.93
C SER A 359 3.29 2.01 11.50
N HIS A 360 2.29 1.67 12.31
CA HIS A 360 1.57 2.64 13.09
C HIS A 360 2.42 3.18 14.25
N ASP A 361 3.11 2.29 14.96
CA ASP A 361 3.82 2.62 16.21
C ASP A 361 5.26 3.11 15.99
N THR A 362 5.77 3.08 14.75
CA THR A 362 7.17 3.41 14.42
C THR A 362 7.30 4.29 13.17
N ASP A 363 8.49 4.84 12.95
CA ASP A 363 8.85 5.58 11.73
C ASP A 363 9.09 4.67 10.50
N PHE A 364 8.72 3.38 10.55
CA PHE A 364 9.03 2.39 9.51
C PHE A 364 7.78 1.83 8.84
N PHE A 365 7.77 1.78 7.52
CA PHE A 365 6.75 1.10 6.75
C PHE A 365 7.17 -0.36 6.52
N VAL A 366 6.36 -1.31 6.99
CA VAL A 366 6.70 -2.74 7.06
C VAL A 366 5.63 -3.55 6.35
N THR A 367 6.05 -4.43 5.45
CA THR A 367 5.16 -5.25 4.63
C THR A 367 5.61 -6.70 4.63
N GLU A 368 4.64 -7.62 4.54
CA GLU A 368 4.86 -9.06 4.37
C GLU A 368 4.51 -9.47 2.94
N PHE A 369 5.14 -10.51 2.41
CA PHE A 369 4.89 -11.10 1.10
C PHE A 369 4.42 -12.55 1.23
N GLU A 370 3.79 -13.11 0.18
CA GLU A 370 3.24 -14.47 0.20
C GLU A 370 4.28 -15.56 0.50
N ASN A 371 5.54 -15.35 0.14
CA ASN A 371 6.62 -16.29 0.45
C ASN A 371 7.16 -16.15 1.89
N GLY A 372 6.59 -15.24 2.70
CA GLY A 372 7.03 -14.94 4.07
C GLY A 372 8.17 -13.91 4.14
N ALA A 373 8.60 -13.33 3.02
CA ALA A 373 9.57 -12.25 3.06
C ALA A 373 8.94 -11.00 3.69
N VAL A 374 9.76 -10.23 4.40
CA VAL A 374 9.40 -8.94 4.98
C VAL A 374 10.22 -7.86 4.30
N THR A 375 9.60 -6.73 3.97
CA THR A 375 10.30 -5.54 3.45
C THR A 375 10.00 -4.33 4.31
N ILE A 376 11.05 -3.58 4.63
CA ILE A 376 11.05 -2.46 5.57
C ILE A 376 11.66 -1.25 4.88
N THR A 377 11.03 -0.10 5.05
CA THR A 377 11.54 1.21 4.64
C THR A 377 11.09 2.29 5.62
N ARG A 378 11.49 3.54 5.40
CA ARG A 378 11.00 4.70 6.15
C ARG A 378 9.54 4.97 5.81
N HIS A 379 8.73 5.19 6.83
CA HIS A 379 7.33 5.55 6.66
C HIS A 379 7.19 7.00 6.19
N LEU A 380 6.28 7.24 5.26
CA LEU A 380 5.94 8.59 4.83
C LEU A 380 5.20 9.38 5.91
N LEU A 381 4.44 8.75 6.82
CA LEU A 381 3.58 9.43 7.82
C LEU A 381 2.79 10.62 7.24
N GLY A 382 2.33 10.51 5.99
CA GLY A 382 1.62 11.58 5.27
C GLY A 382 2.48 12.77 4.81
N ARG A 383 3.81 12.71 4.92
CA ARG A 383 4.77 13.72 4.42
C ARG A 383 6.06 13.09 3.91
N LEU A 384 6.36 13.29 2.63
CA LEU A 384 7.64 12.91 2.06
C LEU A 384 8.77 13.74 2.71
N ASP A 385 9.66 13.10 3.49
CA ASP A 385 10.88 13.71 4.02
C ASP A 385 12.12 13.03 3.41
N PRO A 386 12.63 13.54 2.28
CA PRO A 386 13.77 12.93 1.61
C PRO A 386 15.09 12.98 2.39
N ALA A 387 15.17 13.74 3.50
CA ALA A 387 16.37 13.81 4.33
C ALA A 387 16.48 12.61 5.27
N LYS A 388 15.38 11.92 5.58
CA LYS A 388 15.35 10.78 6.51
C LYS A 388 15.35 9.46 5.75
N ARG A 389 16.53 9.00 5.31
CA ARG A 389 16.68 7.72 4.57
C ARG A 389 17.48 6.62 5.26
N ASP A 390 18.16 6.95 6.34
CA ASP A 390 18.87 5.93 7.11
C ASP A 390 17.87 4.97 7.74
N LEU A 391 18.10 3.68 7.58
CA LEU A 391 17.34 2.61 8.25
C LEU A 391 18.17 2.13 9.43
N LYS A 392 17.81 2.61 10.62
CA LYS A 392 18.41 2.17 11.87
C LYS A 392 17.30 1.86 12.87
N PHE A 393 17.18 0.60 13.25
CA PHE A 393 16.14 0.15 14.16
C PHE A 393 16.56 -1.09 14.94
N ASP A 394 15.85 -1.29 16.04
CA ASP A 394 15.88 -2.46 16.91
C ASP A 394 14.43 -2.67 17.36
N MET A 395 13.72 -3.60 16.70
CA MET A 395 12.28 -3.79 16.90
C MET A 395 11.87 -5.25 16.71
N ASN A 396 10.75 -5.63 17.35
CA ASN A 396 10.13 -6.93 17.14
C ASN A 396 9.27 -6.90 15.88
N ILE A 397 9.55 -7.80 14.94
CA ILE A 397 8.87 -7.90 13.64
C ILE A 397 8.38 -9.32 13.46
N LEU A 398 7.06 -9.51 13.49
CA LEU A 398 6.42 -10.84 13.34
C LEU A 398 6.98 -11.86 14.34
N GLY A 399 7.16 -11.44 15.60
CA GLY A 399 7.71 -12.28 16.67
C GLY A 399 9.24 -12.44 16.68
N HIS A 400 9.98 -11.72 15.83
CA HIS A 400 11.44 -11.78 15.77
C HIS A 400 12.07 -10.43 16.12
N ASP A 401 13.02 -10.43 17.04
CA ASP A 401 13.83 -9.23 17.30
C ASP A 401 14.76 -9.01 16.11
N VAL A 402 14.63 -7.86 15.46
CA VAL A 402 15.41 -7.48 14.28
C VAL A 402 16.15 -6.18 14.57
N LYS A 403 17.48 -6.23 14.45
CA LYS A 403 18.34 -5.06 14.52
C LYS A 403 19.09 -4.87 13.21
N TYR A 404 19.00 -3.67 12.66
CA TYR A 404 19.57 -3.33 11.37
C TYR A 404 20.10 -1.90 11.35
N GLU A 405 21.23 -1.71 10.67
CA GLU A 405 21.79 -0.41 10.34
C GLU A 405 22.22 -0.41 8.87
N GLY A 406 21.56 0.42 8.06
CA GLY A 406 21.81 0.59 6.64
C GLY A 406 20.97 1.73 6.10
N GLN A 407 20.58 1.64 4.83
CA GLN A 407 19.93 2.74 4.11
C GLN A 407 18.68 2.27 3.37
N ARG A 408 17.74 3.20 3.16
CA ARG A 408 16.60 3.13 2.23
C ARG A 408 15.63 1.97 2.42
N VAL A 409 16.03 0.75 2.06
CA VAL A 409 15.18 -0.44 2.07
C VAL A 409 15.98 -1.64 2.57
N MET A 410 15.33 -2.47 3.38
CA MET A 410 15.82 -3.77 3.79
C MET A 410 14.73 -4.81 3.57
N SER A 411 15.10 -5.99 3.09
CA SER A 411 14.20 -7.14 3.01
C SER A 411 14.88 -8.40 3.53
N TYR A 412 14.13 -9.25 4.20
CA TYR A 412 14.63 -10.55 4.65
C TYR A 412 13.58 -11.65 4.46
N LEU A 413 14.06 -12.87 4.28
CA LEU A 413 13.29 -14.10 4.20
C LEU A 413 13.92 -15.11 5.16
N LEU A 414 13.08 -15.75 5.98
CA LEU A 414 13.53 -16.79 6.90
C LEU A 414 13.15 -18.18 6.40
N ASP A 415 14.01 -19.17 6.67
CA ASP A 415 13.69 -20.58 6.47
C ASP A 415 12.75 -21.11 7.57
N LYS A 416 12.35 -22.38 7.45
CA LYS A 416 11.50 -23.06 8.44
C LYS A 416 12.11 -23.18 9.85
N ASN A 417 13.41 -22.92 10.01
CA ASN A 417 14.14 -22.94 11.29
C ASN A 417 14.47 -21.51 11.77
N TYR A 418 13.83 -20.50 11.18
CA TYR A 418 14.02 -19.09 11.48
C TYR A 418 15.47 -18.61 11.23
N ARG A 419 16.16 -19.20 10.25
CA ARG A 419 17.48 -18.77 9.78
C ARG A 419 17.33 -17.91 8.54
N LEU A 420 18.25 -16.97 8.32
CA LEU A 420 18.24 -16.09 7.16
C LEU A 420 18.46 -16.89 5.87
N ASP A 421 17.42 -16.96 5.03
CA ASP A 421 17.43 -17.70 3.75
C ASP A 421 17.52 -16.73 2.55
N GLY A 422 17.01 -15.51 2.71
CA GLY A 422 17.19 -14.43 1.73
C GLY A 422 17.32 -13.08 2.43
N PHE A 423 18.08 -12.17 1.82
CA PHE A 423 18.30 -10.84 2.35
C PHE A 423 18.61 -9.85 1.23
N MET A 424 18.09 -8.64 1.35
CA MET A 424 18.48 -7.47 0.57
C MET A 424 18.72 -6.32 1.53
N GLY A 425 19.88 -5.68 1.41
CA GLY A 425 20.23 -4.50 2.19
C GLY A 425 21.05 -3.52 1.36
N ILE A 426 20.99 -2.25 1.73
CA ILE A 426 21.70 -1.15 1.08
C ILE A 426 22.61 -0.50 2.13
N GLY A 427 23.89 -0.38 1.82
CA GLY A 427 24.87 0.26 2.70
C GLY A 427 24.94 -0.37 4.10
N CYS A 428 24.93 -1.70 4.19
CA CYS A 428 24.90 -2.42 5.46
C CYS A 428 26.11 -3.38 5.60
N LYS A 429 26.46 -3.71 6.85
CA LYS A 429 27.54 -4.66 7.18
C LYS A 429 27.01 -5.96 7.76
N GLU A 430 25.89 -5.87 8.47
CA GLU A 430 25.31 -6.97 9.22
C GLU A 430 23.82 -6.77 9.43
N VAL A 431 23.17 -7.83 9.90
CA VAL A 431 21.82 -7.80 10.45
C VAL A 431 21.73 -8.78 11.62
N ASN A 432 21.01 -8.43 12.68
CA ASN A 432 20.62 -9.40 13.71
C ASN A 432 19.14 -9.74 13.55
N ILE A 433 18.82 -11.03 13.48
CA ILE A 433 17.44 -11.51 13.42
C ILE A 433 17.28 -12.70 14.37
N GLY A 434 16.34 -12.60 15.31
CA GLY A 434 16.02 -13.67 16.25
C GLY A 434 17.23 -14.09 17.10
N GLY A 435 18.03 -13.12 17.54
CA GLY A 435 19.24 -13.35 18.34
C GLY A 435 20.44 -13.87 17.57
N ARG A 436 20.35 -14.04 16.24
CA ARG A 436 21.47 -14.45 15.38
C ARG A 436 22.02 -13.25 14.62
N SER A 437 23.32 -13.00 14.75
CA SER A 437 24.02 -11.98 13.97
C SER A 437 24.57 -12.57 12.67
N TYR A 438 24.26 -11.94 11.55
CA TYR A 438 24.78 -12.27 10.23
C TYR A 438 25.69 -11.14 9.77
N PHE A 439 27.00 -11.37 9.77
CA PHE A 439 28.00 -10.42 9.31
C PHE A 439 28.35 -10.71 7.84
N PHE A 440 28.13 -9.72 6.97
CA PHE A 440 28.28 -9.87 5.53
C PHE A 440 29.62 -9.36 5.02
N ALA A 441 30.08 -8.21 5.50
CA ALA A 441 31.30 -7.56 5.02
C ALA A 441 31.90 -6.61 6.06
N SER A 442 33.21 -6.34 5.94
CA SER A 442 33.93 -5.40 6.81
C SER A 442 33.52 -3.95 6.62
N GLU A 443 33.05 -3.60 5.42
CA GLU A 443 32.57 -2.26 5.06
C GLU A 443 31.13 -2.33 4.55
N PRO A 444 30.33 -1.25 4.66
CA PRO A 444 28.97 -1.21 4.16
C PRO A 444 28.86 -1.62 2.68
N ARG A 445 27.99 -2.60 2.38
CA ARG A 445 27.72 -3.10 1.03
C ARG A 445 26.23 -3.10 0.71
N SER A 446 25.92 -3.07 -0.59
CA SER A 446 24.57 -3.12 -1.13
C SER A 446 24.42 -4.34 -2.02
N PHE A 447 23.54 -5.26 -1.65
CA PHE A 447 23.35 -6.54 -2.35
C PHE A 447 22.00 -7.16 -2.00
N GLY A 448 21.58 -8.14 -2.81
CA GLY A 448 20.44 -9.00 -2.52
C GLY A 448 20.74 -10.45 -2.87
N PHE A 449 20.35 -11.38 -2.01
CA PHE A 449 20.41 -12.82 -2.30
C PHE A 449 19.18 -13.55 -1.79
N GLY A 450 18.89 -14.70 -2.38
CA GLY A 450 17.87 -15.60 -1.86
C GLY A 450 17.67 -16.83 -2.75
N PRO A 451 16.86 -17.79 -2.28
CA PRO A 451 16.67 -19.05 -2.98
C PRO A 451 15.89 -18.83 -4.28
N VAL A 452 16.30 -19.51 -5.36
CA VAL A 452 15.55 -19.48 -6.63
C VAL A 452 14.29 -20.34 -6.50
N PRO A 453 13.08 -19.75 -6.60
CA PRO A 453 11.84 -20.52 -6.49
C PRO A 453 11.74 -21.60 -7.56
N GLY A 454 11.36 -22.82 -7.16
CA GLY A 454 11.18 -23.94 -8.10
C GLY A 454 12.47 -24.63 -8.57
N ALA A 455 13.66 -24.16 -8.14
CA ALA A 455 14.91 -24.87 -8.40
C ALA A 455 14.86 -26.27 -7.76
N LYS A 456 15.26 -27.30 -8.53
CA LYS A 456 15.30 -28.68 -8.05
C LYS A 456 16.17 -28.73 -6.78
N ASN A 457 15.58 -29.25 -5.69
CA ASN A 457 16.21 -29.45 -4.38
C ASN A 457 16.56 -28.20 -3.54
N ARG A 458 16.07 -26.99 -3.87
CA ARG A 458 16.42 -25.74 -3.13
C ARG A 458 17.93 -25.45 -3.01
N LYS A 459 18.76 -26.04 -3.86
CA LYS A 459 20.22 -25.86 -3.85
C LYS A 459 20.70 -24.84 -4.89
N THR A 460 19.91 -23.78 -5.10
CA THR A 460 20.26 -22.71 -6.03
C THR A 460 19.81 -21.39 -5.42
N TYR A 461 20.77 -20.50 -5.21
CA TYR A 461 20.56 -19.14 -4.74
C TYR A 461 20.98 -18.17 -5.82
N LEU A 462 20.22 -17.10 -5.96
CA LEU A 462 20.56 -15.96 -6.82
C LEU A 462 21.11 -14.85 -5.94
N LEU A 463 22.26 -14.31 -6.32
CA LEU A 463 22.95 -13.18 -5.72
C LEU A 463 23.05 -12.06 -6.76
N ARG A 464 22.72 -10.84 -6.34
CA ARG A 464 22.76 -9.64 -7.18
C ARG A 464 23.43 -8.50 -6.42
N ILE A 465 24.42 -7.88 -7.06
CA ILE A 465 25.17 -6.75 -6.53
C ILE A 465 24.61 -5.45 -7.12
N PHE A 466 24.65 -4.35 -6.36
CA PHE A 466 24.24 -3.03 -6.86
C PHE A 466 25.31 -2.41 -7.78
N LYS A 467 24.88 -1.55 -8.73
CA LYS A 467 25.73 -1.00 -9.80
C LYS A 467 26.97 -0.21 -9.31
N PRO A 468 28.02 -0.11 -10.13
CA PRO A 468 29.28 0.55 -9.78
C PRO A 468 29.11 2.05 -9.54
N GLY A 469 29.51 2.46 -8.35
CA GLY A 469 29.37 3.77 -7.72
C GLY A 469 29.65 3.61 -6.22
N ASP A 470 29.14 2.51 -5.66
CA ASP A 470 29.39 2.05 -4.29
C ASP A 470 30.63 1.13 -4.19
N HIS A 471 31.01 0.42 -5.26
CA HIS A 471 32.05 -0.61 -5.23
C HIS A 471 33.00 -0.48 -6.44
N LYS A 472 34.00 0.42 -6.35
CA LYS A 472 35.10 0.52 -7.34
C LYS A 472 36.20 -0.51 -7.13
N GLU A 473 36.15 -1.23 -6.01
CA GLU A 473 37.20 -2.13 -5.53
C GLU A 473 36.63 -3.50 -5.22
N LYS A 474 37.49 -4.52 -5.30
CA LYS A 474 37.15 -5.88 -4.86
C LYS A 474 36.78 -5.89 -3.38
N PHE A 475 35.83 -6.72 -2.99
CA PHE A 475 35.47 -6.85 -1.58
C PHE A 475 35.04 -8.26 -1.20
N GLY A 476 35.30 -8.64 0.05
CA GLY A 476 34.80 -9.87 0.63
C GLY A 476 33.32 -9.77 0.98
N LEU A 477 32.54 -10.79 0.62
CA LEU A 477 31.15 -10.96 1.00
C LEU A 477 30.94 -12.36 1.59
N THR A 478 30.35 -12.42 2.78
CA THR A 478 29.98 -13.67 3.46
C THR A 478 28.47 -13.82 3.44
N LEU A 479 27.99 -14.96 2.95
CA LEU A 479 26.56 -15.28 2.88
C LEU A 479 26.27 -16.48 3.78
N PRO A 480 25.21 -16.44 4.61
CA PRO A 480 24.85 -17.52 5.52
C PRO A 480 24.15 -18.70 4.82
N ILE A 481 24.71 -19.14 3.70
CA ILE A 481 24.24 -20.28 2.92
C ILE A 481 25.06 -21.50 3.31
N ASP A 482 24.42 -22.49 3.92
CA ASP A 482 25.07 -23.74 4.31
C ASP A 482 25.22 -24.68 3.11
N VAL A 483 26.46 -24.76 2.60
CA VAL A 483 26.84 -25.61 1.47
C VAL A 483 27.64 -26.84 1.91
N SER A 484 27.75 -27.09 3.22
CA SER A 484 28.55 -28.20 3.77
C SER A 484 28.11 -29.57 3.27
N SER A 485 26.81 -29.73 3.03
CA SER A 485 26.19 -30.97 2.54
C SER A 485 26.06 -31.05 1.00
N TRP A 486 26.51 -30.03 0.27
CA TRP A 486 26.40 -29.99 -1.19
C TRP A 486 27.48 -30.89 -1.81
N LYS A 487 27.18 -31.53 -2.94
CA LYS A 487 28.15 -32.46 -3.54
C LYS A 487 29.24 -31.70 -4.28
N LYS A 488 28.86 -30.71 -5.08
CA LYS A 488 29.75 -29.85 -5.86
C LYS A 488 29.20 -28.42 -5.90
N PRO A 489 29.35 -27.66 -4.78
CA PRO A 489 28.90 -26.28 -4.72
C PRO A 489 29.78 -25.39 -5.59
N VAL A 490 29.18 -24.54 -6.42
CA VAL A 490 29.87 -23.65 -7.35
C VAL A 490 29.22 -22.26 -7.36
N LEU A 491 30.02 -21.27 -7.74
CA LEU A 491 29.54 -19.96 -8.17
C LEU A 491 29.51 -19.92 -9.70
N ILE A 492 28.34 -19.62 -10.26
CA ILE A 492 28.13 -19.39 -11.68
C ILE A 492 27.82 -17.91 -11.88
N ALA A 493 28.36 -17.31 -12.94
CA ALA A 493 27.94 -15.98 -13.36
C ALA A 493 27.26 -16.06 -14.73
N ASP A 494 26.10 -15.43 -14.82
CA ASP A 494 25.41 -15.22 -16.08
C ASP A 494 25.58 -13.75 -16.50
N THR A 495 26.36 -13.55 -17.56
CA THR A 495 26.67 -12.24 -18.14
C THR A 495 25.99 -12.03 -19.49
N GLU A 496 25.33 -13.03 -20.07
CA GLU A 496 24.71 -12.97 -21.41
C GLU A 496 23.24 -13.41 -21.40
N LYS A 497 22.40 -12.77 -22.23
CA LYS A 497 20.96 -13.10 -22.36
C LYS A 497 20.65 -14.51 -22.91
N ASN A 498 21.66 -15.35 -23.09
CA ASN A 498 21.59 -16.64 -23.76
C ASN A 498 21.42 -17.81 -22.77
N GLY A 499 21.54 -17.58 -21.46
CA GLY A 499 21.24 -18.57 -20.41
C GLY A 499 22.32 -19.64 -20.21
N GLU A 500 23.51 -19.47 -20.79
CA GLU A 500 24.68 -20.32 -20.56
C GLU A 500 25.61 -19.63 -19.55
N GLY A 501 25.38 -19.88 -18.26
CA GLY A 501 26.22 -19.33 -17.19
C GLY A 501 27.59 -20.01 -17.09
N GLU A 502 28.64 -19.25 -16.83
CA GLU A 502 30.01 -19.76 -16.67
C GLU A 502 30.30 -20.10 -15.20
N VAL A 503 30.79 -21.32 -14.94
CA VAL A 503 31.30 -21.70 -13.61
C VAL A 503 32.58 -20.92 -13.33
N ARG A 504 32.51 -20.01 -12.37
CA ARG A 504 33.66 -19.17 -12.00
C ARG A 504 34.58 -19.84 -11.00
N THR A 505 34.01 -20.50 -10.00
CA THR A 505 34.78 -21.14 -8.95
C THR A 505 34.00 -22.22 -8.23
N GLU A 506 34.71 -23.21 -7.72
CA GLU A 506 34.18 -24.19 -6.78
C GLU A 506 34.24 -23.60 -5.37
N LEU A 507 33.14 -23.77 -4.61
CA LEU A 507 33.01 -23.21 -3.28
C LEU A 507 33.49 -24.22 -2.24
N ALA A 508 34.12 -23.73 -1.18
CA ALA A 508 34.45 -24.57 -0.04
C ALA A 508 33.15 -25.06 0.64
N LYS A 509 33.10 -26.36 0.97
CA LYS A 509 31.99 -26.95 1.73
C LYS A 509 32.04 -26.48 3.17
N ALA A 510 31.24 -25.47 3.50
CA ALA A 510 31.21 -24.85 4.82
C ALA A 510 29.77 -24.42 5.18
N GLY A 511 29.56 -24.03 6.43
CA GLY A 511 28.29 -23.49 6.92
C GLY A 511 27.96 -22.07 6.41
N SER A 512 28.88 -21.45 5.67
CA SER A 512 28.72 -20.16 5.01
C SER A 512 29.52 -20.11 3.71
N VAL A 513 29.08 -19.28 2.78
CA VAL A 513 29.77 -19.03 1.52
C VAL A 513 30.55 -17.72 1.62
N HIS A 514 31.84 -17.76 1.30
CA HIS A 514 32.71 -16.58 1.28
C HIS A 514 33.13 -16.29 -0.16
N LEU A 515 32.87 -15.08 -0.63
CA LEU A 515 33.11 -14.64 -2.01
C LEU A 515 34.01 -13.41 -2.03
N GLU A 516 34.90 -13.35 -3.02
CA GLU A 516 35.53 -12.09 -3.44
C GLU A 516 34.73 -11.52 -4.61
N ILE A 517 33.98 -10.45 -4.36
CA ILE A 517 33.17 -9.78 -5.37
C ILE A 517 34.06 -8.84 -6.19
N GLN A 518 33.89 -8.88 -7.51
CA GLN A 518 34.62 -8.06 -8.47
C GLN A 518 33.70 -6.98 -9.06
N ALA A 519 34.29 -5.94 -9.64
CA ALA A 519 33.52 -4.83 -10.23
C ALA A 519 32.56 -5.29 -11.36
N ALA A 520 32.93 -6.33 -12.12
CA ALA A 520 32.09 -6.90 -13.18
C ALA A 520 30.79 -7.55 -12.65
N ASP A 521 30.75 -7.92 -11.37
CA ASP A 521 29.62 -8.65 -10.77
C ASP A 521 28.39 -7.78 -10.55
N ALA A 522 28.59 -6.46 -10.53
CA ALA A 522 27.52 -5.48 -10.49
C ALA A 522 26.63 -5.49 -11.74
N HIS A 523 27.03 -6.23 -12.78
CA HIS A 523 26.30 -6.37 -14.04
C HIS A 523 25.85 -7.81 -14.34
N ALA A 524 26.10 -8.76 -13.43
CA ALA A 524 25.83 -10.18 -13.63
C ALA A 524 24.76 -10.69 -12.65
N ASP A 525 24.03 -11.72 -13.07
CA ASP A 525 23.31 -12.59 -12.15
C ASP A 525 24.27 -13.67 -11.67
N LEU A 526 24.50 -13.72 -10.35
CA LEU A 526 25.40 -14.71 -9.74
C LEU A 526 24.56 -15.83 -9.13
N PHE A 527 24.84 -17.06 -9.50
CA PHE A 527 24.16 -18.24 -8.95
C PHE A 527 25.10 -19.04 -8.07
N ILE A 528 24.69 -19.28 -6.84
CA ILE A 528 25.35 -20.22 -5.92
C ILE A 528 24.54 -21.51 -5.99
N THR A 529 25.13 -22.57 -6.55
CA THR A 529 24.37 -23.79 -6.85
C THR A 529 25.18 -25.07 -6.65
N ASP A 530 24.49 -26.18 -6.43
CA ASP A 530 25.08 -27.52 -6.44
C ASP A 530 24.93 -28.14 -7.85
N ILE A 531 26.04 -28.44 -8.52
CA ILE A 531 26.02 -29.06 -9.87
C ILE A 531 26.22 -30.59 -9.84
N GLY A 532 26.09 -31.24 -8.68
CA GLY A 532 26.26 -32.70 -8.49
C GLY A 532 25.25 -33.37 -7.57
#